data_AF-A0A7Z9KVH6-F1
#
_entry.id   AF-A0A7Z9KVH6-F1
#
_cell.length_a   1.000
_cell.length_b   1.000
_cell.length_c   1.000
_cell.angle_alpha   90.00
_cell.angle_beta   90.00
_cell.angle_gamma   90.00
#
_symmetry.space_group_name_H-M   'P 1'
#
loop_
_entity.id
_entity.type
_entity.pdbx_description
1 polymer ?
#
loop_
_entity_poly.entity_id
_entity_poly.type
_entity_poly.pdbx_seq_one_letter_code
_entity_poly.pdbx_strand_id
1 'polypeptide(L)'
;MNEFLDSLARLFLGPQAQDDPNISAHWVGMSDWSHWQEWLIIALVVLILAITIWNLRRAPTVLSKIVLFLLRTGALAVLLFVFYQPAIVEETRARSTNTIVLLADDSSSMALPHKESSRREMIASFVQENSAFWRRVEQSNVLESYRFSDKLVATDWRDLGKALDASGQHTHIIESLEALRDRYRNRDVGGVLLLSDGIDNGRGGRVLRQAGNLDRETLRLIKSFNAPIFTFGLKGETIRDVSVQELRYSPFAFKRNRATIEADIQVHGFPTGMLNVELLEEGRLLRSTKRAIRHGQHRYTASFDFIPETYLLGVQRLKIHHLAGCLQGFGEF
;
A
#
# COMPACT_ATOMS: atom_id res chain seq x y z
N MET A 1 16.62 46.53 -10.23
CA MET A 1 17.81 46.07 -9.48
C MET A 1 18.02 44.57 -9.72
N ASN A 2 16.98 43.76 -9.49
CA ASN A 2 17.06 42.29 -9.55
C ASN A 2 17.53 41.74 -10.91
N GLU A 3 17.07 42.27 -12.06
CA GLU A 3 17.52 41.77 -13.38
C GLU A 3 19.01 42.05 -13.70
N PHE A 4 19.54 43.21 -13.26
CA PHE A 4 20.94 43.55 -13.47
C PHE A 4 21.86 42.71 -12.58
N LEU A 5 21.42 42.46 -11.34
CA LEU A 5 22.10 41.56 -10.42
C LEU A 5 22.07 40.14 -10.97
N ASP A 6 20.92 39.63 -11.43
CA ASP A 6 20.80 38.28 -12.01
C ASP A 6 21.73 38.07 -13.22
N SER A 7 21.92 39.09 -14.05
CA SER A 7 22.89 39.06 -15.16
C SER A 7 24.35 38.95 -14.67
N LEU A 8 24.70 39.63 -13.58
CA LEU A 8 26.02 39.53 -12.94
C LEU A 8 26.23 38.21 -12.19
N ALA A 9 25.19 37.60 -11.60
CA ALA A 9 25.25 36.25 -11.03
C ALA A 9 25.64 35.23 -12.09
N ARG A 10 24.98 35.29 -13.25
CA ARG A 10 25.22 34.39 -14.38
C ARG A 10 26.64 34.52 -14.95
N LEU A 11 27.29 35.66 -14.76
CA LEU A 11 28.68 35.86 -15.18
C LEU A 11 29.70 35.30 -14.16
N PHE A 12 29.35 35.28 -12.88
CA PHE A 12 30.23 34.78 -11.79
C PHE A 12 30.05 33.29 -11.49
N LEU A 13 28.88 32.72 -11.77
CA LEU A 13 28.62 31.29 -11.69
C LEU A 13 29.29 30.61 -12.90
N GLY A 14 30.30 29.78 -12.65
CA GLY A 14 30.97 29.02 -13.70
C GLY A 14 29.97 28.13 -14.48
N PRO A 15 30.30 27.75 -15.74
CA PRO A 15 29.38 27.12 -16.69
C PRO A 15 28.74 25.81 -16.19
N GLN A 16 29.28 25.17 -15.15
CA GLN A 16 28.72 23.94 -14.58
C GLN A 16 27.45 24.13 -13.74
N ALA A 17 27.21 25.32 -13.18
CA ALA A 17 25.99 25.61 -12.42
C ALA A 17 24.79 25.98 -13.32
N GLN A 18 25.02 26.14 -14.62
CA GLN A 18 24.03 26.67 -15.56
C GLN A 18 23.21 25.58 -16.28
N ASP A 19 23.66 24.32 -16.24
CA ASP A 19 23.05 23.18 -16.95
C ASP A 19 22.28 22.19 -16.05
N ASP A 20 22.23 22.39 -14.72
CA ASP A 20 21.45 21.52 -13.82
C ASP A 20 20.03 22.10 -13.60
N PRO A 21 18.96 21.43 -14.07
CA PRO A 21 17.58 21.89 -13.87
C PRO A 21 17.14 21.92 -12.41
N ASN A 22 17.95 21.41 -11.47
CA ASN A 22 17.69 21.45 -10.04
C ASN A 22 18.36 22.63 -9.31
N ILE A 23 19.19 23.43 -9.99
CA ILE A 23 19.91 24.55 -9.38
C ILE A 23 19.29 25.87 -9.88
N SER A 24 18.50 26.51 -9.03
CA SER A 24 18.00 27.87 -9.28
C SER A 24 18.80 28.89 -8.46
N ALA A 25 19.89 29.38 -9.03
CA ALA A 25 20.62 30.50 -8.44
C ALA A 25 19.87 31.80 -8.72
N HIS A 26 19.38 32.44 -7.66
CA HIS A 26 18.80 33.77 -7.71
C HIS A 26 19.46 34.61 -6.62
N TRP A 27 19.72 35.89 -6.90
CA TRP A 27 20.20 36.78 -5.84
C TRP A 27 19.07 37.02 -4.85
N VAL A 28 19.26 36.52 -3.64
CA VAL A 28 18.45 36.92 -2.50
C VAL A 28 19.28 37.90 -1.70
N GLY A 29 18.83 39.15 -1.61
CA GLY A 29 19.33 40.02 -0.55
C GLY A 29 18.88 39.40 0.77
N MET A 30 19.79 38.89 1.59
CA MET A 30 19.48 38.33 2.94
C MET A 30 18.94 39.38 3.93
N SER A 31 18.61 40.57 3.42
CA SER A 31 18.33 41.76 4.16
C SER A 31 16.81 41.98 4.10
N ASP A 32 16.09 41.58 5.15
CA ASP A 32 14.65 41.87 5.35
C ASP A 32 14.43 43.37 5.69
N TRP A 33 14.88 44.26 4.80
CA TRP A 33 14.93 45.68 5.08
C TRP A 33 13.56 46.30 4.80
N SER A 34 13.07 47.07 5.76
CA SER A 34 11.86 47.83 5.55
C SER A 34 12.12 48.93 4.53
N HIS A 35 11.16 49.22 3.64
CA HIS A 35 11.30 50.19 2.55
C HIS A 35 11.87 51.56 2.96
N TRP A 36 11.69 52.00 4.22
CA TRP A 36 12.26 53.26 4.71
C TRP A 36 13.80 53.24 4.80
N GLN A 37 14.41 52.09 5.05
CA GLN A 37 15.87 51.92 5.12
C GLN A 37 16.49 52.02 3.73
N GLU A 38 15.81 51.52 2.69
CA GLU A 38 16.22 51.66 1.28
C GLU A 38 16.31 53.14 0.88
N TRP A 39 15.28 53.93 1.21
CA TRP A 39 15.27 55.37 0.94
C TRP A 39 16.37 56.14 1.70
N LEU A 40 16.69 55.71 2.92
CA LEU A 40 17.74 56.32 3.75
C LEU A 40 19.13 56.08 3.14
N ILE A 41 19.40 54.88 2.64
CA ILE A 41 20.64 54.57 1.91
C ILE A 41 20.74 55.41 0.64
N ILE A 42 19.66 55.52 -0.14
CA ILE A 42 19.63 56.34 -1.36
C ILE A 42 19.92 57.80 -1.02
N ALA A 43 19.29 58.34 0.02
CA ALA A 43 19.54 59.72 0.48
C ALA A 43 21.01 59.92 0.90
N LEU A 44 21.61 58.95 1.60
CA LEU A 44 23.01 58.99 2.01
C LEU A 44 23.97 58.94 0.81
N VAL A 45 23.71 58.08 -0.18
CA VAL A 45 24.47 57.98 -1.43
C VAL A 45 24.43 59.29 -2.20
N VAL A 46 23.24 59.86 -2.37
CA VAL A 46 23.05 61.15 -3.06
C VAL A 46 23.78 62.28 -2.32
N LEU A 47 23.73 62.29 -0.98
CA LEU A 47 24.44 63.27 -0.16
C LEU A 47 25.95 63.16 -0.32
N ILE A 48 26.52 61.95 -0.27
CA ILE A 48 27.96 61.70 -0.46
C ILE A 48 28.41 62.13 -1.87
N LEU A 49 27.61 61.86 -2.91
CA LEU A 49 27.88 62.29 -4.27
C LEU A 49 27.81 63.81 -4.42
N ALA A 50 26.79 64.46 -3.84
CA ALA A 50 26.64 65.92 -3.86
C ALA A 50 27.80 66.63 -3.17
N ILE A 51 28.22 66.14 -1.99
CA ILE A 51 29.39 66.65 -1.27
C ILE A 51 30.66 66.40 -2.09
N THR A 52 30.78 65.25 -2.76
CA THR A 52 31.93 64.94 -3.61
C THR A 52 32.04 65.90 -4.79
N ILE A 53 30.94 66.16 -5.50
CA ILE A 53 30.86 67.10 -6.62
C ILE A 53 31.14 68.54 -6.13
N TRP A 54 30.59 68.92 -4.98
CA TRP A 54 30.86 70.23 -4.37
C TRP A 54 32.34 70.42 -4.05
N ASN A 55 32.98 69.40 -3.46
CA ASN A 55 34.39 69.46 -3.07
C ASN A 55 35.32 69.40 -4.30
N LEU A 56 34.90 68.73 -5.38
CA LEU A 56 35.60 68.72 -6.68
C LEU A 56 35.71 70.11 -7.33
N ARG A 57 34.81 71.05 -6.99
CA ARG A 57 34.90 72.44 -7.48
C ARG A 57 36.14 73.17 -6.97
N ARG A 58 36.75 72.71 -5.87
CA ARG A 58 37.97 73.30 -5.27
C ARG A 58 39.28 72.67 -5.79
N ALA A 59 39.21 71.65 -6.64
CA ALA A 59 40.40 70.98 -7.16
C ALA A 59 41.01 71.73 -8.37
N PRO A 60 42.35 71.89 -8.44
CA PRO A 60 43.00 72.76 -9.43
C PRO A 60 43.09 72.17 -10.85
N THR A 61 43.17 70.86 -11.02
CA THR A 61 43.41 70.21 -12.33
C THR A 61 42.29 69.22 -12.72
N VAL A 62 42.02 69.09 -14.03
CA VAL A 62 40.97 68.22 -14.57
C VAL A 62 41.25 66.74 -14.29
N LEU A 63 42.52 66.34 -14.37
CA LEU A 63 42.95 64.97 -14.09
C LEU A 63 42.71 64.58 -12.62
N SER A 64 43.05 65.46 -11.67
CA SER A 64 42.78 65.21 -10.25
C SER A 64 41.28 65.15 -9.94
N LYS A 65 40.43 65.91 -10.66
CA LYS A 65 38.97 65.81 -10.55
C LYS A 65 38.48 64.43 -10.96
N ILE A 66 38.93 63.93 -12.12
CA ILE A 66 38.51 62.61 -12.63
C ILE A 66 38.98 61.48 -11.70
N VAL A 67 40.24 61.51 -11.27
CA VAL A 67 40.80 60.49 -10.37
C VAL A 67 40.08 60.47 -9.02
N LEU A 68 39.88 61.64 -8.39
CA LEU A 68 39.18 61.73 -7.10
C LEU A 68 37.71 61.34 -7.20
N PHE A 69 37.06 61.66 -8.32
CA PHE A 69 35.71 61.21 -8.59
C PHE A 69 35.67 59.69 -8.66
N LEU A 70 36.44 59.07 -9.58
CA LEU A 70 36.46 57.62 -9.76
C LEU A 70 36.79 56.86 -8.48
N LEU A 71 37.78 57.33 -7.70
CA LEU A 71 38.17 56.68 -6.45
C LEU A 71 37.04 56.73 -5.41
N ARG A 72 36.31 57.85 -5.31
CA ARG A 72 35.18 58.00 -4.37
C ARG A 72 33.95 57.23 -4.80
N THR A 73 33.60 57.26 -6.09
CA THR A 73 32.49 56.47 -6.62
C THR A 73 32.80 54.98 -6.50
N GLY A 74 34.05 54.57 -6.73
CA GLY A 74 34.52 53.20 -6.53
C GLY A 74 34.44 52.76 -5.07
N ALA A 75 34.90 53.60 -4.12
CA ALA A 75 34.79 53.31 -2.69
C ALA A 75 33.32 53.17 -2.24
N LEU A 76 32.44 54.03 -2.75
CA LEU A 76 31.00 53.95 -2.48
C LEU A 76 30.38 52.68 -3.07
N ALA A 77 30.77 52.29 -4.28
CA ALA A 77 30.32 51.06 -4.90
C ALA A 77 30.75 49.82 -4.11
N VAL A 78 32.00 49.78 -3.62
CA VAL A 78 32.49 48.70 -2.75
C VAL A 78 31.73 48.68 -1.42
N LEU A 79 31.48 49.84 -0.82
CA LEU A 79 30.70 49.94 0.41
C LEU A 79 29.29 49.38 0.22
N LEU A 80 28.61 49.78 -0.86
CA LEU A 80 27.29 49.26 -1.20
C LEU A 80 27.32 47.75 -1.48
N PHE A 81 28.35 47.25 -2.16
CA PHE A 81 28.52 45.83 -2.44
C PHE A 81 28.67 45.02 -1.16
N VAL A 82 29.50 45.46 -0.22
CA VAL A 82 29.66 44.82 1.09
C VAL A 82 28.38 44.90 1.91
N PHE A 83 27.69 46.04 1.86
CA PHE A 83 26.49 46.31 2.63
C PHE A 83 25.27 45.51 2.16
N TYR A 84 25.11 45.33 0.84
CA TYR A 84 24.07 44.47 0.29
C TYR A 84 24.33 42.98 0.49
N GLN A 85 25.55 42.63 0.93
CA GLN A 85 25.99 41.29 1.29
C GLN A 85 25.45 40.22 0.34
N PRO A 86 25.79 40.32 -0.97
CA PRO A 86 25.20 39.51 -2.02
C PRO A 86 25.53 38.04 -1.73
N ALA A 87 24.51 37.26 -1.37
CA ALA A 87 24.64 35.85 -1.06
C ALA A 87 24.07 35.02 -2.21
N ILE A 88 24.80 33.97 -2.58
CA ILE A 88 24.30 32.94 -3.48
C ILE A 88 23.65 31.89 -2.59
N VAL A 89 22.34 31.72 -2.71
CA VAL A 89 21.60 30.67 -2.03
C VAL A 89 21.54 29.45 -2.96
N GLU A 90 22.14 28.35 -2.52
CA GLU A 90 22.07 27.07 -3.21
C GLU A 90 20.94 26.24 -2.58
N GLU A 91 19.77 26.22 -3.22
CA GLU A 91 18.67 25.35 -2.79
C GLU A 91 18.84 23.95 -3.38
N THR A 92 19.52 23.07 -2.64
CA THR A 92 19.52 21.65 -3.00
C THR A 92 18.17 21.04 -2.62
N ARG A 93 17.26 20.88 -3.58
CA ARG A 93 16.04 20.08 -3.37
C ARG A 93 16.43 18.62 -3.22
N ALA A 94 16.55 18.16 -1.98
CA ALA A 94 16.60 16.74 -1.67
C ALA A 94 15.27 16.12 -2.14
N ARG A 95 15.29 15.46 -3.30
CA ARG A 95 14.13 14.72 -3.80
C ARG A 95 13.92 13.53 -2.86
N SER A 96 13.02 13.68 -1.88
CA SER A 96 12.66 12.58 -1.01
C SER A 96 12.05 11.47 -1.88
N THR A 97 12.75 10.34 -1.97
CA THR A 97 12.24 9.16 -2.68
C THR A 97 11.21 8.50 -1.79
N ASN A 98 9.93 8.66 -2.12
CA ASN A 98 8.87 7.98 -1.40
C ASN A 98 8.98 6.46 -1.62
N THR A 99 8.71 5.69 -0.58
CA THR A 99 8.64 4.22 -0.70
C THR A 99 7.23 3.79 -1.07
N ILE A 100 7.08 3.04 -2.15
CA ILE A 100 5.81 2.43 -2.56
C ILE A 100 5.89 0.95 -2.22
N VAL A 101 4.93 0.48 -1.45
CA VAL A 101 4.87 -0.91 -1.00
C VAL A 101 3.85 -1.68 -1.84
N LEU A 102 4.23 -2.82 -2.40
CA LEU A 102 3.33 -3.77 -3.04
C LEU A 102 3.14 -5.00 -2.13
N LEU A 103 1.93 -5.21 -1.64
CA LEU A 103 1.54 -6.37 -0.85
C LEU A 103 0.73 -7.33 -1.72
N ALA A 104 1.16 -8.59 -1.80
CA ALA A 104 0.41 -9.66 -2.46
C ALA A 104 0.04 -10.77 -1.48
N ASP A 105 -1.22 -11.18 -1.54
CA ASP A 105 -1.78 -12.28 -0.75
C ASP A 105 -1.26 -13.63 -1.25
N ASP A 106 -0.71 -14.44 -0.35
CA ASP A 106 -0.14 -15.77 -0.59
C ASP A 106 -0.88 -16.87 0.20
N SER A 107 -2.14 -16.61 0.55
CA SER A 107 -3.01 -17.57 1.22
C SER A 107 -3.49 -18.70 0.29
N SER A 108 -3.97 -19.79 0.87
CA SER A 108 -4.44 -20.99 0.16
C SER A 108 -5.67 -20.71 -0.70
N SER A 109 -6.46 -19.68 -0.39
CA SER A 109 -7.56 -19.25 -1.25
C SER A 109 -7.09 -18.72 -2.60
N MET A 110 -5.81 -18.32 -2.71
CA MET A 110 -5.21 -17.84 -3.94
C MET A 110 -4.86 -18.97 -4.92
N ALA A 111 -4.73 -20.21 -4.42
CA ALA A 111 -4.56 -21.41 -5.24
C ALA A 111 -5.87 -21.81 -5.95
N LEU A 112 -7.02 -21.29 -5.48
CA LEU A 112 -8.31 -21.70 -6.01
C LEU A 112 -8.47 -21.25 -7.47
N PRO A 113 -9.06 -22.10 -8.32
CA PRO A 113 -9.25 -21.80 -9.73
C PRO A 113 -10.27 -20.65 -9.90
N HIS A 114 -9.99 -19.78 -10.85
CA HIS A 114 -10.86 -18.71 -11.31
C HIS A 114 -10.94 -18.74 -12.84
N LYS A 115 -12.01 -19.33 -13.36
CA LYS A 115 -12.19 -19.62 -14.80
C LYS A 115 -11.06 -20.50 -15.34
N GLU A 116 -10.11 -19.92 -16.08
CA GLU A 116 -9.03 -20.63 -16.78
C GLU A 116 -7.68 -20.57 -16.04
N SER A 117 -7.55 -19.74 -15.00
CA SER A 117 -6.31 -19.55 -14.24
C SER A 117 -6.55 -19.49 -12.73
N SER A 118 -5.52 -19.72 -11.92
CA SER A 118 -5.61 -19.52 -10.47
C SER A 118 -5.62 -18.02 -10.12
N ARG A 119 -6.19 -17.64 -8.97
CA ARG A 119 -6.15 -16.22 -8.51
C ARG A 119 -4.71 -15.71 -8.37
N ARG A 120 -3.81 -16.58 -7.93
CA ARG A 120 -2.37 -16.35 -7.90
C ARG A 120 -1.80 -16.02 -9.28
N GLU A 121 -2.17 -16.79 -10.31
CA GLU A 121 -1.76 -16.53 -11.69
C GLU A 121 -2.29 -15.19 -12.20
N MET A 122 -3.48 -14.77 -11.78
CA MET A 122 -4.02 -13.44 -12.12
C MET A 122 -3.20 -12.30 -11.51
N ILE A 123 -2.71 -12.45 -10.27
CA ILE A 123 -1.76 -11.47 -9.69
C ILE A 123 -0.45 -11.49 -10.48
N ALA A 124 0.07 -12.68 -10.79
CA ALA A 124 1.30 -12.82 -11.53
C ALA A 124 1.20 -12.18 -12.93
N SER A 125 0.09 -12.41 -13.65
CA SER A 125 -0.14 -11.82 -14.96
C SER A 125 -0.31 -10.30 -14.87
N PHE A 126 -1.08 -9.81 -13.90
CA PHE A 126 -1.25 -8.37 -13.67
C PHE A 126 0.10 -7.65 -13.47
N VAL A 127 1.00 -8.23 -12.67
CA VAL A 127 2.31 -7.63 -12.42
C VAL A 127 3.19 -7.68 -13.66
N GLN A 128 3.15 -8.78 -14.43
CA GLN A 128 3.94 -8.92 -15.66
C GLN A 128 3.44 -8.00 -16.79
N GLU A 129 2.13 -7.95 -17.02
CA GLU A 129 1.49 -7.09 -18.01
C GLU A 129 1.79 -5.61 -17.75
N ASN A 130 1.86 -5.22 -16.48
CA ASN A 130 2.17 -3.84 -16.06
C ASN A 130 3.65 -3.59 -15.75
N SER A 131 4.56 -4.46 -16.19
CA SER A 131 6.01 -4.34 -15.92
C SER A 131 6.63 -3.01 -16.35
N ALA A 132 6.15 -2.41 -17.44
CA ALA A 132 6.60 -1.10 -17.89
C ALA A 132 6.22 0.03 -16.91
N PHE A 133 5.06 -0.08 -16.27
CA PHE A 133 4.62 0.85 -15.23
C PHE A 133 5.49 0.72 -13.98
N TRP A 134 5.72 -0.51 -13.49
CA TRP A 134 6.54 -0.76 -12.30
C TRP A 134 7.98 -0.27 -12.47
N ARG A 135 8.58 -0.46 -13.65
CA ARG A 135 9.92 0.10 -13.96
C ARG A 135 9.96 1.62 -13.92
N ARG A 136 8.91 2.31 -14.39
CA ARG A 136 8.83 3.77 -14.34
C ARG A 136 8.70 4.27 -12.89
N VAL A 137 7.96 3.54 -12.06
CA VAL A 137 7.84 3.84 -10.62
C VAL A 137 9.19 3.70 -9.93
N GLU A 138 9.91 2.61 -10.18
CA GLU A 138 11.24 2.32 -9.61
C GLU A 138 12.31 3.35 -9.99
N GLN A 139 12.20 4.01 -11.15
CA GLN A 139 13.13 5.08 -11.55
C GLN A 139 13.03 6.35 -10.70
N SER A 140 11.89 6.58 -10.05
CA SER A 140 11.58 7.82 -9.33
C SER A 140 11.26 7.61 -7.84
N ASN A 141 10.99 6.37 -7.45
CA ASN A 141 10.55 5.97 -6.11
C ASN A 141 11.19 4.64 -5.73
N VAL A 142 11.25 4.34 -4.44
CA VAL A 142 11.69 3.03 -3.96
C VAL A 142 10.51 2.07 -4.01
N LEU A 143 10.59 1.00 -4.79
CA LEU A 143 9.54 -0.02 -4.86
C LEU A 143 9.95 -1.23 -4.01
N GLU A 144 9.21 -1.50 -2.95
CA GLU A 144 9.40 -2.70 -2.12
C GLU A 144 8.18 -3.60 -2.21
N SER A 145 8.37 -4.87 -2.53
CA SER A 145 7.28 -5.84 -2.61
C SER A 145 7.39 -6.90 -1.52
N TYR A 146 6.22 -7.35 -1.07
CA TYR A 146 6.09 -8.36 -0.04
C TYR A 146 4.94 -9.29 -0.39
N ARG A 147 5.12 -10.56 -0.04
CA ARG A 147 4.02 -11.50 0.04
C ARG A 147 3.60 -11.67 1.49
N PHE A 148 2.31 -11.84 1.73
CA PHE A 148 1.78 -12.02 3.07
C PHE A 148 0.81 -13.20 3.15
N SER A 149 0.83 -13.86 4.28
CA SER A 149 -0.16 -14.85 4.71
C SER A 149 -0.25 -14.81 6.24
N ASP A 150 0.53 -15.65 6.92
CA ASP A 150 0.79 -15.58 8.37
C ASP A 150 1.93 -14.61 8.72
N LYS A 151 2.85 -14.42 7.77
CA LYS A 151 4.06 -13.60 7.93
C LYS A 151 4.28 -12.75 6.69
N LEU A 152 4.93 -11.61 6.89
CA LEU A 152 5.37 -10.73 5.82
C LEU A 152 6.76 -11.17 5.32
N VAL A 153 6.87 -11.51 4.04
CA VAL A 153 8.13 -11.95 3.41
C VAL A 153 8.46 -11.01 2.26
N ALA A 154 9.66 -10.42 2.29
CA ALA A 154 10.15 -9.55 1.24
C ALA A 154 10.46 -10.35 -0.04
N THR A 155 10.05 -9.80 -1.17
CA THR A 155 10.20 -10.42 -2.50
C THR A 155 10.51 -9.33 -3.51
N ASP A 156 11.20 -9.63 -4.61
CA ASP A 156 11.31 -8.70 -5.75
C ASP A 156 10.01 -8.72 -6.57
N TRP A 157 9.54 -7.55 -7.02
CA TRP A 157 8.29 -7.45 -7.76
C TRP A 157 8.34 -8.23 -9.08
N ARG A 158 9.55 -8.40 -9.65
CA ARG A 158 9.82 -9.19 -10.86
C ARG A 158 9.62 -10.68 -10.65
N ASP A 159 9.92 -11.16 -9.44
CA ASP A 159 9.79 -12.56 -9.05
C ASP A 159 8.51 -12.85 -8.27
N LEU A 160 7.68 -11.83 -8.01
CA LEU A 160 6.47 -11.95 -7.21
C LEU A 160 5.55 -13.07 -7.72
N GLY A 161 5.36 -13.18 -9.04
CA GLY A 161 4.55 -14.25 -9.62
C GLY A 161 5.09 -15.66 -9.40
N LYS A 162 6.41 -15.83 -9.25
CA LYS A 162 7.07 -17.12 -8.97
C LYS A 162 7.15 -17.43 -7.48
N ALA A 163 7.26 -16.40 -6.66
CA ALA A 163 7.41 -16.50 -5.21
C ALA A 163 6.08 -16.68 -4.46
N LEU A 164 4.95 -16.41 -5.13
CA LEU A 164 3.65 -16.80 -4.63
C LEU A 164 3.48 -18.30 -4.82
N ASP A 165 3.27 -19.02 -3.72
CA ASP A 165 3.07 -20.47 -3.67
C ASP A 165 1.64 -20.83 -3.22
N ALA A 166 0.85 -19.83 -2.79
CA ALA A 166 -0.48 -20.00 -2.20
C ALA A 166 -0.52 -21.07 -1.10
N SER A 167 0.52 -21.09 -0.26
CA SER A 167 0.71 -22.09 0.79
C SER A 167 0.26 -21.63 2.17
N GLY A 168 -0.03 -20.33 2.33
CA GLY A 168 -0.45 -19.76 3.60
C GLY A 168 -1.82 -20.25 4.03
N GLN A 169 -1.96 -20.73 5.27
CA GLN A 169 -3.27 -21.19 5.77
C GLN A 169 -4.17 -20.02 6.22
N HIS A 170 -3.57 -18.86 6.45
CA HIS A 170 -4.30 -17.67 6.87
C HIS A 170 -4.00 -16.45 6.01
N THR A 171 -4.98 -15.56 6.00
CA THR A 171 -5.00 -14.25 5.34
C THR A 171 -5.14 -13.21 6.43
N HIS A 172 -4.04 -12.89 7.10
CA HIS A 172 -4.02 -11.93 8.21
C HIS A 172 -3.68 -10.52 7.71
N ILE A 173 -4.67 -9.82 7.16
CA ILE A 173 -4.45 -8.52 6.51
C ILE A 173 -4.03 -7.47 7.55
N ILE A 174 -4.72 -7.40 8.69
CA ILE A 174 -4.49 -6.37 9.71
C ILE A 174 -3.12 -6.55 10.37
N GLU A 175 -2.78 -7.79 10.72
CA GLU A 175 -1.51 -8.16 11.34
C GLU A 175 -0.34 -7.93 10.36
N SER A 176 -0.56 -8.16 9.06
CA SER A 176 0.44 -7.85 8.02
C SER A 176 0.67 -6.34 7.88
N LEU A 177 -0.39 -5.52 8.01
CA LEU A 177 -0.28 -4.06 8.02
C LEU A 177 0.41 -3.55 9.30
N GLU A 178 0.19 -4.19 10.45
CA GLU A 178 0.92 -3.91 11.70
C GLU A 178 2.42 -4.18 11.53
N ALA A 179 2.78 -5.36 11.01
CA ALA A 179 4.16 -5.72 10.73
C ALA A 179 4.81 -4.77 9.72
N LEU A 180 4.05 -4.34 8.71
CA LEU A 180 4.50 -3.35 7.73
C LEU A 180 4.76 -1.99 8.41
N ARG A 181 3.83 -1.50 9.23
CA ARG A 181 3.99 -0.24 9.97
C ARG A 181 5.25 -0.25 10.82
N ASP A 182 5.47 -1.34 11.54
CA ASP A 182 6.61 -1.47 12.44
C ASP A 182 7.94 -1.48 11.67
N ARG A 183 7.95 -2.03 10.45
CA ARG A 183 9.10 -2.01 9.53
C ARG A 183 9.39 -0.62 8.97
N TYR A 184 8.37 0.20 8.71
CA TYR A 184 8.52 1.54 8.12
C TYR A 184 8.38 2.69 9.12
N ARG A 185 8.46 2.43 10.43
CA ARG A 185 8.24 3.45 11.49
C ARG A 185 9.09 4.73 11.34
N ASN A 186 10.24 4.63 10.68
CA ASN A 186 11.19 5.74 10.45
C ASN A 186 11.44 6.03 8.95
N ARG A 187 10.53 5.62 8.06
CA ARG A 187 10.65 5.81 6.60
C ARG A 187 9.36 6.36 6.02
N ASP A 188 9.48 7.26 5.05
CA ASP A 188 8.32 7.82 4.36
C ASP A 188 7.77 6.81 3.35
N VAL A 189 6.56 6.32 3.65
CA VAL A 189 5.79 5.47 2.73
C VAL A 189 4.84 6.37 1.95
N GLY A 190 5.00 6.40 0.63
CA GLY A 190 4.13 7.16 -0.27
C GLY A 190 2.78 6.48 -0.53
N GLY A 191 2.71 5.15 -0.35
CA GLY A 191 1.47 4.38 -0.47
C GLY A 191 1.69 2.88 -0.43
N VAL A 192 0.61 2.15 -0.14
CA VAL A 192 0.57 0.68 -0.10
C VAL A 192 -0.44 0.19 -1.11
N LEU A 193 -0.05 -0.76 -1.95
CA LEU A 193 -0.92 -1.44 -2.90
C LEU A 193 -1.16 -2.86 -2.40
N LEU A 194 -2.39 -3.18 -2.03
CA LEU A 194 -2.82 -4.48 -1.51
C LEU A 194 -3.53 -5.27 -2.60
N LEU A 195 -2.95 -6.41 -3.00
CA LEU A 195 -3.54 -7.37 -3.94
C LEU A 195 -4.03 -8.59 -3.15
N SER A 196 -5.35 -8.78 -3.05
CA SER A 196 -5.97 -9.89 -2.30
C SER A 196 -7.36 -10.22 -2.87
N ASP A 197 -7.88 -11.39 -2.56
CA ASP A 197 -9.29 -11.74 -2.80
C ASP A 197 -10.25 -11.08 -1.79
N GLY A 198 -9.71 -10.41 -0.77
CA GLY A 198 -10.44 -9.63 0.23
C GLY A 198 -10.99 -10.46 1.40
N ILE A 199 -10.70 -11.76 1.47
CA ILE A 199 -11.17 -12.62 2.54
C ILE A 199 -10.14 -12.63 3.68
N ASP A 200 -10.27 -11.68 4.60
CA ASP A 200 -9.50 -11.69 5.86
C ASP A 200 -10.06 -12.75 6.81
N ASN A 201 -9.22 -13.67 7.30
CA ASN A 201 -9.58 -14.65 8.33
C ASN A 201 -8.87 -14.41 9.68
N GLY A 202 -8.09 -13.34 9.78
CA GLY A 202 -7.48 -12.85 11.01
C GLY A 202 -8.42 -12.00 11.87
N ARG A 203 -7.84 -11.15 12.71
CA ARG A 203 -8.59 -10.31 13.66
C ARG A 203 -9.58 -9.40 12.96
N GLY A 204 -9.17 -8.72 11.88
CA GLY A 204 -10.02 -7.79 11.14
C GLY A 204 -11.26 -8.46 10.58
N GLY A 205 -11.08 -9.58 9.89
CA GLY A 205 -12.16 -10.39 9.34
C GLY A 205 -13.13 -10.92 10.39
N ARG A 206 -12.63 -11.39 11.54
CA ARG A 206 -13.47 -11.85 12.65
C ARG A 206 -14.34 -10.74 13.23
N VAL A 207 -13.74 -9.57 13.48
CA VAL A 207 -14.45 -8.40 14.01
C VAL A 207 -15.53 -7.92 13.03
N LEU A 208 -15.19 -7.81 11.75
CA LEU A 208 -16.13 -7.43 10.70
C LEU A 208 -17.33 -8.37 10.61
N ARG A 209 -17.11 -9.69 10.70
CA ARG A 209 -18.20 -10.69 10.65
C ARG A 209 -19.11 -10.63 11.87
N GLN A 210 -18.58 -10.30 13.04
CA GLN A 210 -19.34 -10.27 14.30
C GLN A 210 -20.09 -8.95 14.51
N ALA A 211 -19.43 -7.82 14.25
CA ALA A 211 -19.93 -6.49 14.57
C ALA A 211 -20.42 -5.70 13.34
N GLY A 212 -20.15 -6.18 12.12
CA GLY A 212 -20.49 -5.49 10.87
C GLY A 212 -19.62 -4.26 10.58
N ASN A 213 -18.68 -3.93 11.47
CA ASN A 213 -17.77 -2.79 11.34
C ASN A 213 -16.37 -3.15 11.85
N LEU A 214 -15.39 -2.32 11.48
CA LEU A 214 -14.04 -2.40 12.04
C LEU A 214 -14.02 -1.83 13.46
N ASP A 215 -13.28 -2.47 14.34
CA ASP A 215 -13.03 -2.00 15.70
C ASP A 215 -12.18 -0.72 15.72
N ARG A 216 -12.27 0.02 16.82
CA ARG A 216 -11.57 1.30 17.01
C ARG A 216 -10.05 1.15 16.92
N GLU A 217 -9.51 0.01 17.34
CA GLU A 217 -8.07 -0.25 17.31
C GLU A 217 -7.57 -0.39 15.87
N THR A 218 -8.25 -1.19 15.05
CA THR A 218 -7.93 -1.32 13.61
C THR A 218 -8.06 0.00 12.86
N LEU A 219 -9.09 0.81 13.16
CA LEU A 219 -9.22 2.14 12.56
C LEU A 219 -8.07 3.08 12.96
N ARG A 220 -7.58 2.99 14.21
CA ARG A 220 -6.40 3.76 14.64
C ARG A 220 -5.14 3.29 13.95
N LEU A 221 -4.97 1.98 13.78
CA LEU A 221 -3.85 1.42 13.04
C LEU A 221 -3.80 1.97 11.62
N ILE A 222 -4.90 1.85 10.87
CA ILE A 222 -4.97 2.32 9.47
C ILE A 222 -4.67 3.82 9.40
N LYS A 223 -5.23 4.62 10.31
CA LYS A 223 -4.97 6.06 10.37
C LYS A 223 -3.52 6.39 10.75
N SER A 224 -2.89 5.58 11.59
CA SER A 224 -1.50 5.79 12.03
C SER A 224 -0.47 5.51 10.93
N PHE A 225 -0.86 4.79 9.87
CA PHE A 225 0.04 4.42 8.77
C PHE A 225 0.46 5.64 7.92
N ASN A 226 -0.22 6.79 8.04
CA ASN A 226 0.09 8.07 7.36
C ASN A 226 0.28 7.99 5.83
N ALA A 227 -0.09 6.87 5.20
CA ALA A 227 -0.01 6.66 3.76
C ALA A 227 -1.32 6.06 3.24
N PRO A 228 -1.72 6.36 1.99
CA PRO A 228 -2.89 5.77 1.37
C PRO A 228 -2.69 4.27 1.14
N ILE A 229 -3.73 3.47 1.44
CA ILE A 229 -3.78 2.04 1.14
C ILE A 229 -4.76 1.83 -0.01
N PHE A 230 -4.25 1.42 -1.16
CA PHE A 230 -5.01 1.09 -2.36
C PHE A 230 -5.24 -0.42 -2.41
N THR A 231 -6.50 -0.84 -2.35
CA THR A 231 -6.86 -2.26 -2.36
C THR A 231 -7.37 -2.67 -3.74
N PHE A 232 -6.76 -3.70 -4.32
CA PHE A 232 -7.22 -4.34 -5.55
C PHE A 232 -7.77 -5.71 -5.21
N GLY A 233 -9.11 -5.78 -5.18
CA GLY A 233 -9.84 -7.03 -5.00
C GLY A 233 -9.90 -7.80 -6.31
N LEU A 234 -9.41 -9.04 -6.32
CA LEU A 234 -9.67 -9.94 -7.44
C LEU A 234 -11.16 -10.32 -7.40
N LYS A 235 -11.91 -9.95 -8.44
CA LYS A 235 -13.35 -10.21 -8.50
C LYS A 235 -13.58 -11.70 -8.75
N GLY A 236 -13.66 -12.48 -7.68
CA GLY A 236 -13.97 -13.90 -7.73
C GLY A 236 -15.41 -14.15 -8.18
N GLU A 237 -15.62 -15.19 -8.99
CA GLU A 237 -16.94 -15.81 -9.10
C GLU A 237 -17.27 -16.50 -7.77
N THR A 238 -18.56 -16.63 -7.47
CA THR A 238 -19.04 -17.27 -6.25
C THR A 238 -18.48 -18.69 -6.16
N ILE A 239 -17.61 -18.94 -5.18
CA ILE A 239 -17.04 -20.27 -4.95
C ILE A 239 -18.18 -21.20 -4.56
N ARG A 240 -18.25 -22.33 -5.26
CA ARG A 240 -19.18 -23.41 -4.93
C ARG A 240 -18.50 -24.31 -3.91
N ASP A 241 -19.05 -24.32 -2.70
CA ASP A 241 -18.49 -25.09 -1.59
C ASP A 241 -19.61 -25.74 -0.78
N VAL A 242 -19.34 -26.94 -0.27
CA VAL A 242 -20.22 -27.68 0.62
C VAL A 242 -19.41 -28.28 1.76
N SER A 243 -19.76 -27.93 2.99
CA SER A 243 -19.09 -28.41 4.19
C SER A 243 -20.09 -28.97 5.21
N VAL A 244 -19.64 -29.96 5.97
CA VAL A 244 -20.33 -30.43 7.18
C VAL A 244 -19.83 -29.58 8.33
N GLN A 245 -20.72 -28.82 8.95
CA GLN A 245 -20.38 -27.92 10.05
C GLN A 245 -20.45 -28.63 11.40
N GLU A 246 -21.49 -29.42 11.60
CA GLU A 246 -21.74 -30.10 12.86
C GLU A 246 -22.43 -31.44 12.60
N LEU A 247 -22.08 -32.43 13.42
CA LEU A 247 -22.72 -33.74 13.45
C LEU A 247 -23.29 -33.98 14.84
N ARG A 248 -24.61 -34.18 14.91
CA ARG A 248 -25.34 -34.44 16.15
C ARG A 248 -25.78 -35.90 16.14
N TYR A 249 -25.26 -36.66 17.08
CA TYR A 249 -25.55 -38.07 17.21
C TYR A 249 -25.49 -38.50 18.68
N SER A 250 -26.16 -39.61 18.99
CA SER A 250 -25.96 -40.29 20.27
C SER A 250 -24.70 -41.15 20.19
N PRO A 251 -23.73 -41.01 21.13
CA PRO A 251 -22.49 -41.80 21.11
C PRO A 251 -22.74 -43.31 21.33
N PHE A 252 -23.94 -43.69 21.79
CA PHE A 252 -24.34 -45.08 21.95
C PHE A 252 -25.62 -45.35 21.16
N ALA A 253 -25.60 -46.44 20.40
CA ALA A 253 -26.77 -47.00 19.75
C ALA A 253 -26.91 -48.48 20.14
N PHE A 254 -28.09 -48.86 20.62
CA PHE A 254 -28.36 -50.25 20.95
C PHE A 254 -28.64 -51.05 19.69
N LYS A 255 -28.07 -52.26 19.62
CA LYS A 255 -28.37 -53.23 18.56
C LYS A 255 -29.88 -53.42 18.45
N ARG A 256 -30.39 -53.40 17.21
CA ARG A 256 -31.83 -53.51 16.89
C ARG A 256 -32.71 -52.36 17.42
N ASN A 257 -32.14 -51.26 17.90
CA ASN A 257 -32.88 -50.04 18.20
C ASN A 257 -32.64 -48.97 17.13
N ARG A 258 -33.60 -48.07 16.92
CA ARG A 258 -33.44 -46.97 15.97
C ARG A 258 -32.42 -45.97 16.50
N ALA A 259 -31.46 -45.62 15.66
CA ALA A 259 -30.50 -44.55 15.89
C ALA A 259 -30.66 -43.47 14.81
N THR A 260 -30.44 -42.22 15.22
CA THR A 260 -30.54 -41.04 14.35
C THR A 260 -29.24 -40.25 14.40
N ILE A 261 -28.73 -39.89 13.23
CA ILE A 261 -27.59 -38.99 13.06
C ILE A 261 -28.06 -37.79 12.25
N GLU A 262 -27.80 -36.59 12.75
CA GLU A 262 -28.10 -35.34 12.05
C GLU A 262 -26.81 -34.62 11.68
N ALA A 263 -26.68 -34.23 10.42
CA ALA A 263 -25.57 -33.43 9.93
C ALA A 263 -26.08 -32.05 9.52
N ASP A 264 -25.50 -31.01 10.12
CA ASP A 264 -25.68 -29.63 9.68
C ASP A 264 -24.69 -29.34 8.56
N ILE A 265 -25.23 -29.07 7.38
CA ILE A 265 -24.51 -28.88 6.14
C ILE A 265 -24.61 -27.41 5.74
N GLN A 266 -23.46 -26.82 5.44
CA GLN A 266 -23.38 -25.48 4.89
C GLN A 266 -23.05 -25.53 3.40
N VAL A 267 -23.82 -24.80 2.61
CA VAL A 267 -23.72 -24.76 1.15
C VAL A 267 -23.55 -23.32 0.71
N HIS A 268 -22.50 -23.07 -0.07
CA HIS A 268 -22.16 -21.76 -0.64
C HIS A 268 -22.09 -21.83 -2.16
N GLY A 269 -22.58 -20.79 -2.84
CA GLY A 269 -22.44 -20.64 -4.30
C GLY A 269 -23.33 -21.52 -5.18
N PHE A 270 -24.24 -22.32 -4.61
CA PHE A 270 -25.20 -23.11 -5.39
C PHE A 270 -26.57 -22.41 -5.47
N PRO A 271 -27.04 -22.01 -6.67
CA PRO A 271 -28.31 -21.30 -6.81
C PRO A 271 -29.52 -22.21 -6.59
N THR A 272 -29.51 -23.40 -7.20
CA THR A 272 -30.51 -24.47 -7.04
C THR A 272 -29.84 -25.81 -7.35
N GLY A 273 -30.32 -26.90 -6.77
CA GLY A 273 -29.75 -28.23 -7.01
C GLY A 273 -30.30 -29.30 -6.07
N MET A 274 -29.85 -30.53 -6.27
CA MET A 274 -30.11 -31.64 -5.36
C MET A 274 -28.79 -32.09 -4.76
N LEU A 275 -28.63 -31.87 -3.46
CA LEU A 275 -27.50 -32.35 -2.69
C LEU A 275 -27.77 -33.79 -2.26
N ASN A 276 -26.91 -34.72 -2.65
CA ASN A 276 -26.96 -36.08 -2.16
C ASN A 276 -25.99 -36.23 -0.98
N VAL A 277 -26.50 -36.65 0.16
CA VAL A 277 -25.73 -36.79 1.39
C VAL A 277 -25.77 -38.26 1.79
N GLU A 278 -24.60 -38.86 1.93
CA GLU A 278 -24.41 -40.28 2.16
C GLU A 278 -23.72 -40.51 3.50
N LEU A 279 -24.30 -41.41 4.29
CA LEU A 279 -23.73 -41.91 5.53
C LEU A 279 -23.08 -43.27 5.22
N LEU A 280 -21.80 -43.40 5.53
CA LEU A 280 -21.02 -44.61 5.32
C LEU A 280 -20.44 -45.13 6.63
N GLU A 281 -20.38 -46.45 6.75
CA GLU A 281 -19.69 -47.20 7.80
C GLU A 281 -18.60 -48.03 7.15
N GLU A 282 -17.34 -47.81 7.55
CA GLU A 282 -16.17 -48.50 6.96
C GLU A 282 -16.13 -48.45 5.41
N GLY A 283 -16.65 -47.37 4.82
CA GLY A 283 -16.74 -47.19 3.37
C GLY A 283 -17.94 -47.85 2.68
N ARG A 284 -18.77 -48.58 3.41
CA ARG A 284 -20.05 -49.13 2.93
C ARG A 284 -21.18 -48.12 3.16
N LEU A 285 -21.97 -47.87 2.13
CA LEU A 285 -23.15 -47.00 2.22
C LEU A 285 -24.20 -47.58 3.17
N LEU A 286 -24.49 -46.88 4.26
CA LEU A 286 -25.57 -47.20 5.20
C LEU A 286 -26.90 -46.57 4.76
N ARG A 287 -26.86 -45.27 4.48
CA ARG A 287 -28.03 -44.46 4.11
C ARG A 287 -27.63 -43.32 3.19
N SER A 288 -28.59 -42.91 2.36
CA SER A 288 -28.49 -41.75 1.49
C SER A 288 -29.74 -40.90 1.63
N THR A 289 -29.58 -39.59 1.71
CA THR A 289 -30.71 -38.65 1.73
C THR A 289 -30.44 -37.52 0.75
N LYS A 290 -31.49 -37.06 0.08
CA LYS A 290 -31.42 -35.94 -0.85
C LYS A 290 -31.96 -34.68 -0.18
N ARG A 291 -31.29 -33.55 -0.38
CA ARG A 291 -31.73 -32.23 0.07
C ARG A 291 -31.78 -31.28 -1.13
N ALA A 292 -32.94 -30.68 -1.34
CA ALA A 292 -33.10 -29.67 -2.38
C ALA A 292 -32.44 -28.37 -1.92
N ILE A 293 -31.42 -27.92 -2.65
CA ILE A 293 -30.79 -26.62 -2.46
C ILE A 293 -31.74 -25.57 -3.05
N ARG A 294 -32.06 -24.59 -2.22
CA ARG A 294 -32.93 -23.45 -2.52
C ARG A 294 -32.12 -22.17 -2.53
N HIS A 295 -32.44 -21.29 -3.46
CA HIS A 295 -31.78 -19.99 -3.58
C HIS A 295 -31.88 -19.18 -2.27
N GLY A 296 -30.75 -18.66 -1.79
CA GLY A 296 -30.68 -17.84 -0.56
C GLY A 296 -30.68 -18.64 0.75
N GLN A 297 -30.80 -19.97 0.72
CA GLN A 297 -30.63 -20.81 1.90
C GLN A 297 -29.22 -21.42 1.90
N HIS A 298 -28.48 -21.20 2.98
CA HIS A 298 -27.08 -21.64 3.10
C HIS A 298 -26.88 -22.80 4.09
N ARG A 299 -27.89 -23.13 4.89
CA ARG A 299 -27.83 -24.18 5.92
C ARG A 299 -28.92 -25.20 5.71
N TYR A 300 -28.55 -26.48 5.72
CA TYR A 300 -29.42 -27.63 5.54
C TYR A 300 -29.12 -28.68 6.59
N THR A 301 -30.16 -29.37 7.07
CA THR A 301 -29.98 -30.49 8.00
C THR A 301 -30.34 -31.80 7.29
N ALA A 302 -29.39 -32.73 7.27
CA ALA A 302 -29.58 -34.10 6.79
C ALA A 302 -29.71 -35.03 7.98
N SER A 303 -30.86 -35.71 8.09
CA SER A 303 -31.13 -36.66 9.18
C SER A 303 -31.15 -38.07 8.61
N PHE A 304 -30.44 -38.97 9.28
CA PHE A 304 -30.22 -40.36 8.89
C PHE A 304 -30.72 -41.28 9.99
N ASP A 305 -31.80 -41.98 9.69
CA ASP A 305 -32.33 -43.03 10.55
C ASP A 305 -31.87 -44.41 10.08
N PHE A 306 -31.27 -45.17 10.99
CA PHE A 306 -30.86 -46.54 10.75
C PHE A 306 -31.00 -47.41 12.01
N ILE A 307 -30.97 -48.71 11.82
CA ILE A 307 -31.01 -49.70 12.88
C ILE A 307 -29.67 -50.44 12.84
N PRO A 308 -28.79 -50.29 13.84
CA PRO A 308 -27.50 -50.96 13.84
C PRO A 308 -27.68 -52.47 14.06
N GLU A 309 -27.10 -53.27 13.18
CA GLU A 309 -27.09 -54.74 13.25
C GLU A 309 -26.01 -55.27 14.23
N THR A 310 -24.97 -54.48 14.45
CA THR A 310 -23.83 -54.73 15.34
C THR A 310 -23.60 -53.50 16.23
N TYR A 311 -22.86 -53.66 17.33
CA TYR A 311 -22.41 -52.49 18.10
C TYR A 311 -21.60 -51.56 17.19
N LEU A 312 -21.93 -50.28 17.18
CA LEU A 312 -21.14 -49.28 16.48
C LEU A 312 -19.82 -49.10 17.24
N LEU A 313 -18.78 -49.81 16.79
CA LEU A 313 -17.39 -49.68 17.21
C LEU A 313 -16.59 -49.40 15.94
N GLY A 314 -16.54 -48.14 15.50
CA GLY A 314 -15.87 -47.82 14.24
C GLY A 314 -16.06 -46.37 13.82
N VAL A 315 -15.24 -45.97 12.83
CA VAL A 315 -15.24 -44.62 12.25
C VAL A 315 -16.38 -44.50 11.24
N GLN A 316 -17.27 -43.52 11.45
CA GLN A 316 -18.33 -43.21 10.48
C GLN A 316 -17.88 -42.08 9.56
N ARG A 317 -18.08 -42.28 8.26
CA ARG A 317 -17.68 -41.30 7.25
C ARG A 317 -18.92 -40.75 6.58
N LEU A 318 -19.02 -39.43 6.56
CA LEU A 318 -20.08 -38.74 5.85
C LEU A 318 -19.53 -38.22 4.53
N LYS A 319 -20.15 -38.61 3.43
CA LYS A 319 -19.74 -38.21 2.09
C LYS A 319 -20.86 -37.43 1.42
N ILE A 320 -20.48 -36.31 0.83
CA ILE A 320 -21.41 -35.44 0.12
C ILE A 320 -21.13 -35.53 -1.38
N HIS A 321 -22.15 -35.91 -2.15
CA HIS A 321 -22.11 -35.97 -3.60
C HIS A 321 -23.00 -34.88 -4.21
N HIS A 322 -22.46 -34.13 -5.18
CA HIS A 322 -23.21 -33.10 -5.91
C HIS A 322 -22.90 -33.13 -7.42
N LEU A 323 -23.80 -32.54 -8.22
CA LEU A 323 -23.64 -32.27 -9.65
C LEU A 323 -22.36 -31.48 -9.97
N ALA A 324 -21.77 -31.83 -11.12
CA ALA A 324 -20.47 -31.42 -11.64
C ALA A 324 -19.93 -30.05 -11.17
N GLY A 325 -18.73 -30.07 -10.57
CA GLY A 325 -17.90 -28.89 -10.35
C GLY A 325 -17.52 -28.52 -8.91
N CYS A 326 -17.52 -29.46 -7.95
CA CYS A 326 -17.09 -29.17 -6.57
C CYS A 326 -16.21 -30.28 -5.97
N LEU A 327 -15.28 -29.86 -5.10
CA LEU A 327 -14.40 -30.69 -4.28
C LEU A 327 -15.24 -31.47 -3.26
N GLN A 328 -14.92 -32.75 -3.06
CA GLN A 328 -15.64 -33.61 -2.11
C GLN A 328 -15.37 -33.15 -0.67
N GLY A 329 -16.42 -32.75 0.05
CA GLY A 329 -16.35 -32.53 1.50
C GLY A 329 -16.32 -33.87 2.23
N PHE A 330 -15.27 -34.11 3.01
CA PHE A 330 -15.11 -35.29 3.86
C PHE A 330 -15.21 -34.89 5.34
N GLY A 331 -16.02 -35.62 6.10
CA GLY A 331 -15.96 -35.62 7.57
C GLY A 331 -15.66 -37.03 8.06
N GLU A 332 -14.60 -37.19 8.86
CA GLU A 332 -14.24 -38.44 9.54
C GLU A 332 -14.48 -38.29 11.06
N PHE A 333 -15.11 -39.29 11.68
CA PHE A 333 -15.40 -39.32 13.12
C PHE A 333 -15.23 -40.71 13.70
#